data_AF-A0A7U6KPW3-F1
#
_entry.id   AF-A0A7U6KPW3-F1
#
_cell.length_a   1.000
_cell.length_b   1.000
_cell.length_c   1.000
_cell.angle_alpha   90.00
_cell.angle_beta   90.00
_cell.angle_gamma   90.00
#
_symmetry.space_group_name_H-M   'P 1'
#
loop_
_entity.id
_entity.type
_entity.pdbx_description
1 polymer ?
#
loop_
_entity_poly.entity_id
_entity_poly.type
_entity_poly.pdbx_seq_one_letter_code
_entity_poly.pdbx_strand_id
1 'polypeptide(L)'
;MGLLRQRCLLLIEAAREVNVDLSIDAEEADRLEISLKLFESLYRDNSTASWDGLGIVVQGYSKRAIAVLAWLARLSSEVGDRIPVRLVKGAYWDTEIKLAQQKGLSGYPVWTRKEGTDTAYLASARFLLSDHLRGLIWPQFATHNAHTLSSIMTMSTHKEFEFQRLHGMGDALYDHILQAYEIPVRIYAPVGAHKDLLPYLVRRLLENGANSSLFISY
;
A
#
# COMPACT_ATOMS: atom_id res chain seq x y z
N MET A 1 13.34 -15.02 11.33
CA MET A 1 11.90 -15.05 10.98
C MET A 1 11.01 -15.56 12.11
N GLY A 2 11.38 -16.62 12.86
CA GLY A 2 10.48 -17.27 13.84
C GLY A 2 9.78 -16.35 14.86
N LEU A 3 10.53 -15.52 15.60
CA LEU A 3 9.94 -14.63 16.62
C LEU A 3 9.02 -13.57 16.03
N LEU A 4 9.38 -12.98 14.88
CA LEU A 4 8.57 -11.97 14.21
C LEU A 4 7.25 -12.57 13.73
N ARG A 5 7.31 -13.74 13.09
CA ARG A 5 6.13 -14.50 12.66
C ARG A 5 5.19 -14.77 13.81
N GLN A 6 5.70 -15.28 14.94
CA GLN A 6 4.89 -15.56 16.11
C GLN A 6 4.16 -14.32 16.64
N ARG A 7 4.85 -13.17 16.69
CA ARG A 7 4.22 -11.91 17.10
C ARG A 7 3.14 -11.44 16.13
N CYS A 8 3.38 -11.57 14.83
CA CYS A 8 2.37 -11.24 13.81
C CYS A 8 1.14 -12.15 13.93
N LEU A 9 1.31 -13.45 14.21
CA LEU A 9 0.18 -14.37 14.40
C LEU A 9 -0.70 -13.96 15.59
N LEU A 10 -0.11 -13.57 16.72
CA LEU A 10 -0.88 -13.09 17.87
C LEU A 10 -1.72 -11.84 17.52
N LEU A 11 -1.19 -10.95 16.69
CA LEU A 11 -1.92 -9.77 16.23
C LEU A 11 -3.02 -10.14 15.23
N ILE A 12 -2.77 -11.11 14.35
CA ILE A 12 -3.74 -11.64 13.39
C ILE A 12 -4.91 -12.30 14.12
N GLU A 13 -4.64 -13.14 15.12
CA GLU A 13 -5.66 -13.79 15.93
C GLU A 13 -6.55 -12.76 16.64
N ALA A 14 -5.93 -11.78 17.31
CA ALA A 14 -6.66 -10.70 17.96
C ALA A 14 -7.49 -9.85 16.98
N ALA A 15 -6.94 -9.53 15.80
CA ALA A 15 -7.64 -8.77 14.77
C ALA A 15 -8.83 -9.53 14.19
N ARG A 16 -8.67 -10.85 13.99
CA ARG A 16 -9.73 -11.76 13.52
C ARG A 16 -10.86 -11.89 14.53
N GLU A 17 -10.56 -11.99 15.82
CA GLU A 17 -11.58 -12.08 16.89
C GLU A 17 -12.55 -10.90 16.90
N VAL A 18 -12.07 -9.70 16.55
CA VAL A 18 -12.88 -8.48 16.49
C VAL A 18 -13.25 -8.07 15.06
N ASN A 19 -12.94 -8.90 14.07
CA ASN A 19 -13.18 -8.67 12.64
C ASN A 19 -12.68 -7.31 12.12
N VAL A 20 -11.40 -7.01 12.38
CA VAL A 20 -10.72 -5.80 11.91
C VAL A 20 -9.59 -6.16 10.94
N ASP A 21 -9.52 -5.45 9.82
CA ASP A 21 -8.44 -5.64 8.84
C ASP A 21 -7.06 -5.32 9.43
N LEU A 22 -6.07 -6.13 9.10
CA LEU A 22 -4.66 -5.94 9.47
C LEU A 22 -3.82 -5.86 8.20
N SER A 23 -3.12 -4.74 8.00
CA SER A 23 -2.23 -4.55 6.85
C SER A 23 -0.78 -4.48 7.28
N ILE A 24 0.10 -5.23 6.62
CA ILE A 24 1.55 -5.11 6.79
C ILE A 24 2.07 -3.96 5.92
N ASP A 25 2.57 -2.91 6.57
CA ASP A 25 3.14 -1.75 5.90
C ASP A 25 4.44 -2.07 5.13
N ALA A 26 4.68 -1.30 4.08
CA ALA A 26 5.88 -1.38 3.27
C ALA A 26 6.91 -0.34 3.74
N GLU A 27 8.11 -0.82 4.04
CA GLU A 27 9.25 -0.02 4.52
C GLU A 27 10.30 0.16 3.40
N GLU A 28 11.59 0.14 3.72
CA GLU A 28 12.67 0.28 2.74
C GLU A 28 12.75 -0.90 1.75
N ALA A 29 13.31 -0.63 0.57
CA ALA A 29 13.36 -1.55 -0.55
C ALA A 29 14.19 -2.82 -0.26
N ASP A 30 15.16 -2.76 0.64
CA ASP A 30 15.97 -3.92 1.05
C ASP A 30 15.23 -4.87 2.01
N ARG A 31 14.10 -4.43 2.60
CA ARG A 31 13.21 -5.25 3.42
C ARG A 31 12.13 -5.97 2.62
N LEU A 32 11.92 -5.60 1.35
CA LEU A 32 10.83 -6.17 0.54
C LEU A 32 10.85 -7.70 0.48
N GLU A 33 11.99 -8.33 0.19
CA GLU A 33 12.01 -9.79 0.04
C GLU A 33 11.71 -10.53 1.34
N ILE A 34 12.18 -10.00 2.48
CA ILE A 34 11.91 -10.61 3.78
C ILE A 34 10.46 -10.37 4.21
N SER A 35 9.87 -9.22 3.89
CA SER A 35 8.46 -8.95 4.18
C SER A 35 7.53 -9.83 3.34
N LEU A 36 7.84 -10.08 2.07
CA LEU A 36 7.06 -11.00 1.23
C LEU A 36 7.14 -12.45 1.73
N LYS A 37 8.32 -12.93 2.14
CA LYS A 37 8.47 -14.27 2.75
C LYS A 37 7.71 -14.40 4.06
N LEU A 38 7.70 -13.34 4.87
CA LEU A 38 6.91 -13.29 6.09
C LEU A 38 5.42 -13.33 5.77
N PHE A 39 4.96 -12.47 4.86
CA PHE A 39 3.57 -12.39 4.44
C PHE A 39 3.06 -13.73 3.93
N GLU A 40 3.77 -14.39 3.01
CA GLU A 40 3.41 -15.72 2.52
C GLU A 40 3.30 -16.74 3.66
N SER A 41 4.25 -16.73 4.60
CA SER A 41 4.25 -17.65 5.74
C SER A 41 3.10 -17.41 6.72
N LEU A 42 2.60 -16.17 6.81
CA LEU A 42 1.42 -15.82 7.60
C LEU A 42 0.14 -16.16 6.87
N TYR A 43 0.06 -15.81 5.59
CA TYR A 43 -1.11 -16.00 4.73
C TYR A 43 -1.45 -17.47 4.46
N ARG A 44 -0.45 -18.35 4.52
CA ARG A 44 -0.66 -19.81 4.45
C ARG A 44 -0.95 -20.45 5.82
N ASP A 45 -0.95 -19.69 6.91
CA ASP A 45 -1.23 -20.24 8.24
C ASP A 45 -2.74 -20.45 8.43
N ASN A 46 -3.09 -21.53 9.15
CA ASN A 46 -4.48 -21.85 9.47
C ASN A 46 -5.18 -20.72 10.25
N SER A 47 -4.45 -19.90 11.00
CA SER A 47 -5.01 -18.73 11.70
C SER A 47 -5.59 -17.67 10.74
N THR A 48 -5.15 -17.67 9.48
CA THR A 48 -5.64 -16.75 8.44
C THR A 48 -6.63 -17.39 7.46
N ALA A 49 -6.86 -18.71 7.56
CA ALA A 49 -7.74 -19.40 6.63
C ALA A 49 -9.19 -18.88 6.71
N SER A 50 -9.77 -18.64 5.53
CA SER A 50 -11.12 -18.11 5.35
C SER A 50 -11.33 -16.73 5.97
N TRP A 51 -10.26 -15.93 6.03
CA TRP A 51 -10.28 -14.56 6.54
C TRP A 51 -9.56 -13.63 5.58
N ASP A 52 -10.30 -12.73 4.93
CA ASP A 52 -9.78 -11.78 3.94
C ASP A 52 -9.28 -10.46 4.56
N GLY A 53 -9.03 -10.44 5.87
CA GLY A 53 -8.58 -9.25 6.59
C GLY A 53 -7.06 -9.04 6.62
N LEU A 54 -6.25 -10.02 6.19
CA LEU A 54 -4.78 -9.89 6.15
C LEU A 54 -4.31 -9.24 4.84
N GLY A 55 -4.00 -7.95 4.92
CA GLY A 55 -3.53 -7.15 3.79
C GLY A 55 -2.03 -6.83 3.80
N ILE A 56 -1.58 -6.25 2.69
CA ILE A 56 -0.20 -5.79 2.51
C ILE A 56 -0.13 -4.49 1.69
N VAL A 57 0.85 -3.65 2.01
CA VAL A 57 1.12 -2.42 1.26
C VAL A 57 2.12 -2.66 0.14
N VAL A 58 1.86 -2.09 -1.03
CA VAL A 58 2.77 -2.10 -2.19
C VAL A 58 3.06 -0.67 -2.63
N GLN A 59 4.35 -0.36 -2.81
CA GLN A 59 4.82 0.98 -3.16
C GLN A 59 5.02 1.11 -4.69
N GLY A 60 4.19 1.92 -5.35
CA GLY A 60 4.20 2.15 -6.79
C GLY A 60 5.44 2.86 -7.33
N TYR A 61 6.21 3.56 -6.49
CA TYR A 61 7.50 4.15 -6.86
C TYR A 61 8.61 3.09 -7.11
N SER A 62 8.35 1.82 -6.77
CA SER A 62 9.32 0.74 -6.83
C SER A 62 9.22 0.12 -8.21
N LYS A 63 10.38 -0.13 -8.83
CA LYS A 63 10.43 -0.80 -10.14
C LYS A 63 9.92 -2.25 -10.08
N ARG A 64 9.77 -2.80 -8.87
CA ARG A 64 9.27 -4.17 -8.62
C ARG A 64 7.76 -4.22 -8.36
N ALA A 65 7.04 -3.10 -8.29
CA ALA A 65 5.65 -3.05 -7.85
C ALA A 65 4.73 -4.03 -8.59
N ILE A 66 4.70 -3.99 -9.93
CA ILE A 66 3.86 -4.89 -10.74
C ILE A 66 4.23 -6.37 -10.53
N ALA A 67 5.52 -6.68 -10.42
CA ALA A 67 5.97 -8.05 -10.16
C ALA A 67 5.47 -8.56 -8.80
N VAL A 68 5.47 -7.70 -7.78
CA VAL A 68 4.91 -8.02 -6.46
C VAL A 68 3.40 -8.23 -6.54
N LEU A 69 2.67 -7.38 -7.27
CA LEU A 69 1.22 -7.52 -7.45
C LEU A 69 0.86 -8.84 -8.16
N ALA A 70 1.61 -9.20 -9.21
CA ALA A 70 1.42 -10.48 -9.90
C ALA A 70 1.73 -11.68 -8.99
N TRP A 71 2.76 -11.57 -8.15
CA TRP A 71 3.09 -12.59 -7.16
C TRP A 71 1.98 -12.73 -6.09
N LEU A 72 1.43 -11.62 -5.59
CA LEU A 72 0.31 -11.64 -4.64
C LEU A 72 -0.94 -12.26 -5.25
N ALA A 73 -1.27 -11.93 -6.50
CA ALA A 73 -2.40 -12.54 -7.21
C ALA A 73 -2.26 -14.06 -7.32
N ARG A 74 -1.05 -14.54 -7.65
CA ARG A 74 -0.76 -15.97 -7.66
C ARG A 74 -0.90 -16.59 -6.27
N LEU A 75 -0.37 -15.95 -5.23
CA LEU A 75 -0.47 -16.45 -3.85
C LEU A 75 -1.93 -16.56 -3.39
N SER A 76 -2.75 -15.53 -3.67
CA SER A 76 -4.20 -15.58 -3.41
C SER A 76 -4.86 -16.74 -4.14
N SER A 77 -4.56 -16.93 -5.44
CA SER A 77 -5.12 -18.05 -6.21
C SER A 77 -4.71 -19.43 -5.68
N GLU A 78 -3.56 -19.57 -5.02
CA GLU A 78 -3.10 -20.83 -4.44
C GLU A 78 -3.73 -21.13 -3.07
N VAL A 79 -4.02 -20.11 -2.27
CA VAL A 79 -4.57 -20.26 -0.91
C VAL A 79 -6.11 -20.21 -0.92
N GLY A 80 -6.71 -19.40 -1.79
CA GLY A 80 -8.15 -19.31 -2.00
C GLY A 80 -8.81 -18.06 -1.40
N ASP A 81 -8.15 -17.40 -0.43
CA ASP A 81 -8.65 -16.16 0.15
C ASP A 81 -8.27 -14.94 -0.70
N ARG A 82 -9.00 -13.83 -0.52
CA ARG A 82 -8.72 -12.54 -1.17
C ARG A 82 -7.70 -11.75 -0.34
N ILE A 83 -6.76 -11.08 -1.01
CA ILE A 83 -5.75 -10.24 -0.33
C ILE A 83 -6.13 -8.76 -0.47
N PRO A 84 -6.37 -8.01 0.63
CA PRO A 84 -6.39 -6.56 0.61
C PRO A 84 -5.02 -6.00 0.26
N VAL A 85 -4.92 -5.22 -0.82
CA VAL A 85 -3.66 -4.61 -1.24
C VAL A 85 -3.78 -3.11 -1.23
N ARG A 86 -3.07 -2.47 -0.29
CA ARG A 86 -2.93 -1.02 -0.25
C ARG A 86 -1.84 -0.59 -1.23
N LEU A 87 -2.24 0.02 -2.35
CA LEU A 87 -1.32 0.63 -3.30
C LEU A 87 -1.06 2.07 -2.90
N VAL A 88 0.21 2.38 -2.59
CA VAL A 88 0.70 3.72 -2.25
C VAL A 88 1.73 4.18 -3.28
N LYS A 89 2.05 5.48 -3.35
CA LYS A 89 3.24 5.90 -4.11
C LYS A 89 4.53 5.41 -3.44
N GLY A 90 4.70 5.71 -2.15
CA GLY A 90 5.87 5.36 -1.35
C GLY A 90 6.37 6.56 -0.55
N ALA A 91 7.07 6.31 0.56
CA ALA A 91 7.40 7.34 1.56
C ALA A 91 8.90 7.43 1.93
N TYR A 92 9.73 6.57 1.34
CA TYR A 92 11.16 6.46 1.68
C TYR A 92 12.08 6.89 0.53
N TRP A 93 11.57 7.67 -0.44
CA TRP A 93 12.28 7.94 -1.70
C TRP A 93 13.68 8.53 -1.48
N ASP A 94 13.84 9.58 -0.67
CA ASP A 94 15.14 10.18 -0.38
C ASP A 94 16.13 9.20 0.26
N THR A 95 15.62 8.36 1.17
CA THR A 95 16.41 7.28 1.80
C THR A 95 16.89 6.27 0.76
N GLU A 96 16.02 5.85 -0.16
CA GLU A 96 16.39 4.90 -1.23
C GLU A 96 17.45 5.46 -2.17
N ILE A 97 17.33 6.73 -2.57
CA ILE A 97 18.33 7.40 -3.41
C ILE A 97 19.67 7.46 -2.68
N LYS A 98 19.67 7.90 -1.42
CA LYS A 98 20.87 7.99 -0.58
C LYS A 98 21.53 6.62 -0.40
N LEU A 99 20.77 5.59 -0.03
CA LEU A 99 21.30 4.25 0.21
C LEU A 99 21.89 3.63 -1.05
N ALA A 100 21.23 3.79 -2.20
CA ALA A 100 21.75 3.28 -3.48
C ALA A 100 23.09 3.92 -3.86
N GLN A 101 23.22 5.24 -3.66
CA GLN A 101 24.47 5.96 -3.91
C GLN A 101 25.59 5.56 -2.93
N GLN A 102 25.29 5.50 -1.63
CA GLN A 102 26.27 5.11 -0.61
C GLN A 102 26.78 3.69 -0.80
N LYS A 103 25.90 2.76 -1.21
CA LYS A 103 26.25 1.37 -1.50
C LYS A 103 26.89 1.18 -2.88
N GLY A 104 26.97 2.22 -3.71
CA GLY A 104 27.53 2.14 -5.06
C GLY A 104 26.78 1.17 -5.97
N LEU A 105 25.45 1.06 -5.83
CA LEU A 105 24.65 0.14 -6.63
C LEU A 105 24.62 0.55 -8.10
N SER A 106 24.45 -0.43 -8.99
CA SER A 106 24.35 -0.19 -10.45
C SER A 106 23.07 0.56 -10.87
N GLY A 107 22.09 0.69 -9.97
CA GLY A 107 20.87 1.45 -10.22
C GLY A 107 20.02 1.63 -8.97
N TYR A 108 18.99 2.46 -9.11
CA TYR A 108 18.03 2.75 -8.05
C TYR A 108 16.88 1.74 -8.04
N PRO A 109 16.44 1.26 -6.85
CA PRO A 109 15.28 0.37 -6.75
C PRO A 109 13.95 1.10 -7.04
N VAL A 110 13.97 2.44 -7.00
CA VAL A 110 12.83 3.33 -7.22
C VAL A 110 12.99 4.14 -8.51
N TRP A 111 11.87 4.69 -9.01
CA TRP A 111 11.89 5.69 -10.07
C TRP A 111 12.53 6.99 -9.58
N THR A 112 13.43 7.58 -10.36
CA THR A 112 14.16 8.81 -9.98
C THR A 112 13.45 10.09 -10.41
N ARG A 113 12.44 9.97 -11.26
CA ARG A 113 11.54 11.06 -11.65
C ARG A 113 10.15 10.75 -11.14
N LYS A 114 9.49 11.78 -10.62
CA LYS A 114 8.18 11.69 -10.02
C LYS A 114 7.09 11.28 -11.03
N GLU A 115 7.22 11.68 -12.29
CA GLU A 115 6.34 11.25 -13.39
C GLU A 115 6.45 9.74 -13.65
N GLY A 116 7.65 9.17 -13.42
CA GLY A 116 7.86 7.73 -13.47
C GLY A 116 7.08 7.00 -12.39
N THR A 117 7.09 7.52 -11.15
CA THR A 117 6.27 7.00 -10.05
C THR A 117 4.78 7.09 -10.35
N ASP A 118 4.29 8.23 -10.87
CA ASP A 118 2.87 8.38 -11.20
C ASP A 118 2.42 7.43 -12.31
N THR A 119 3.25 7.28 -13.35
CA THR A 119 2.98 6.34 -14.45
C THR A 119 2.94 4.91 -13.93
N ALA A 120 3.91 4.52 -13.09
CA ALA A 120 3.99 3.19 -12.50
C ALA A 120 2.83 2.91 -11.54
N TYR A 121 2.39 3.91 -10.77
CA TYR A 121 1.21 3.81 -9.91
C TYR A 121 -0.05 3.56 -10.75
N LEU A 122 -0.29 4.35 -11.81
CA LEU A 122 -1.46 4.14 -12.68
C LEU A 122 -1.42 2.81 -13.45
N ALA A 123 -0.23 2.37 -13.86
CA ALA A 123 -0.06 1.04 -14.46
C ALA A 123 -0.38 -0.08 -13.45
N SER A 124 0.07 0.07 -12.21
CA SER A 124 -0.22 -0.86 -11.11
C SER A 124 -1.71 -0.87 -10.76
N ALA A 125 -2.35 0.30 -10.73
CA ALA A 125 -3.78 0.42 -10.49
C ALA A 125 -4.61 -0.24 -11.60
N ARG A 126 -4.24 -0.03 -12.86
CA ARG A 126 -4.88 -0.70 -13.99
C ARG A 126 -4.74 -2.21 -13.94
N PHE A 127 -3.57 -2.71 -13.51
CA PHE A 127 -3.35 -4.14 -13.29
C PHE A 127 -4.28 -4.68 -12.20
N LEU A 128 -4.38 -3.97 -11.07
CA LEU A 128 -5.26 -4.31 -9.95
C LEU A 128 -6.76 -4.31 -10.31
N LEU A 129 -7.17 -3.42 -11.20
CA LEU A 129 -8.55 -3.29 -11.70
C LEU A 129 -8.89 -4.26 -12.84
N SER A 130 -7.94 -5.11 -13.28
CA SER A 130 -8.21 -6.03 -14.37
C SER A 130 -9.16 -7.15 -13.93
N ASP A 131 -10.03 -7.61 -14.84
CA ASP A 131 -11.00 -8.67 -14.56
C ASP A 131 -10.34 -9.96 -14.04
N HIS A 132 -9.09 -10.23 -14.44
CA HIS A 132 -8.32 -11.39 -14.00
C HIS A 132 -7.97 -11.38 -12.50
N LEU A 133 -7.97 -10.22 -11.84
CA LEU A 133 -7.65 -10.11 -10.41
C LEU A 133 -8.90 -10.06 -9.52
N ARG A 134 -10.10 -10.03 -10.11
CA ARG A 134 -11.35 -9.97 -9.36
C ARG A 134 -11.49 -11.22 -8.49
N GLY A 135 -11.84 -10.99 -7.23
CA GLY A 135 -11.91 -12.04 -6.20
C GLY A 135 -10.57 -12.45 -5.60
N LEU A 136 -9.43 -12.19 -6.27
CA LEU A 136 -8.10 -12.51 -5.75
C LEU A 136 -7.53 -11.36 -4.92
N ILE A 137 -7.71 -10.12 -5.37
CA ILE A 137 -7.20 -8.94 -4.68
C ILE A 137 -8.35 -7.97 -4.40
N TRP A 138 -8.36 -7.37 -3.22
CA TRP A 138 -9.17 -6.18 -2.92
C TRP A 138 -8.28 -4.93 -3.02
N PRO A 139 -8.40 -4.14 -4.11
CA PRO A 139 -7.55 -2.97 -4.30
C PRO A 139 -7.94 -1.85 -3.33
N GLN A 140 -6.95 -1.30 -2.63
CA GLN A 140 -7.11 -0.15 -1.76
C GLN A 140 -6.17 0.97 -2.24
N PHE A 141 -6.72 1.96 -2.94
CA PHE A 141 -5.94 3.04 -3.55
C PHE A 141 -5.73 4.17 -2.57
N ALA A 142 -4.57 4.21 -1.93
CA ALA A 142 -4.18 5.34 -1.12
C ALA A 142 -3.67 6.45 -2.06
N THR A 143 -4.30 7.63 -1.98
CA THR A 143 -3.82 8.83 -2.66
C THR A 143 -4.56 10.08 -2.17
N HIS A 144 -3.94 11.25 -2.28
CA HIS A 144 -4.60 12.56 -2.16
C HIS A 144 -4.53 13.35 -3.48
N ASN A 145 -4.05 12.72 -4.56
CA ASN A 145 -3.89 13.38 -5.85
C ASN A 145 -5.18 13.23 -6.67
N ALA A 146 -5.86 14.35 -6.91
CA ALA A 146 -7.13 14.37 -7.64
C ALA A 146 -7.04 13.77 -9.06
N HIS A 147 -5.91 13.97 -9.76
CA HIS A 147 -5.70 13.37 -11.07
C HIS A 147 -5.56 11.86 -10.99
N THR A 148 -4.78 11.34 -10.03
CA THR A 148 -4.65 9.89 -9.80
C THR A 148 -6.00 9.27 -9.51
N LEU A 149 -6.78 9.92 -8.65
CA LEU A 149 -8.11 9.46 -8.26
C LEU A 149 -9.07 9.44 -9.46
N SER A 150 -9.18 10.55 -10.19
CA SER A 150 -10.00 10.66 -11.40
C SER A 150 -9.58 9.62 -12.46
N SER A 151 -8.28 9.38 -12.62
CA SER A 151 -7.77 8.36 -13.53
C SER A 151 -8.22 6.95 -13.15
N ILE A 152 -8.16 6.59 -11.86
CA ILE A 152 -8.63 5.30 -11.34
C ILE A 152 -10.12 5.14 -11.60
N MET A 153 -10.92 6.15 -11.25
CA MET A 153 -12.37 6.11 -11.47
C MET A 153 -12.71 5.96 -12.96
N THR A 154 -11.97 6.65 -13.83
CA THR A 154 -12.21 6.61 -15.28
C THR A 154 -11.78 5.28 -15.90
N MET A 155 -10.70 4.67 -15.42
CA MET A 155 -10.20 3.41 -16.00
C MET A 155 -10.89 2.16 -15.44
N SER A 156 -11.60 2.27 -14.30
CA SER A 156 -12.30 1.15 -13.69
C SER A 156 -13.60 0.83 -14.41
N THR A 157 -13.88 -0.45 -14.63
CA THR A 157 -15.15 -0.97 -15.16
C THR A 157 -16.09 -1.47 -14.06
N HIS A 158 -15.64 -1.49 -12.80
CA HIS A 158 -16.39 -1.96 -11.64
C HIS A 158 -16.14 -1.07 -10.42
N LYS A 159 -16.85 -1.31 -9.31
CA LYS A 159 -16.68 -0.59 -8.04
C LYS A 159 -16.08 -1.43 -6.90
N GLU A 160 -15.56 -2.62 -7.22
CA GLU A 160 -14.90 -3.52 -6.25
C GLU A 160 -13.48 -3.04 -5.88
N PHE A 161 -13.40 -1.88 -5.26
CA PHE A 161 -12.18 -1.32 -4.66
C PHE A 161 -12.56 -0.24 -3.64
N GLU A 162 -11.60 0.21 -2.85
CA GLU A 162 -11.76 1.38 -1.98
C GLU A 162 -10.65 2.40 -2.27
N PHE A 163 -10.93 3.66 -1.94
CA PHE A 163 -9.88 4.66 -1.78
C PHE A 163 -9.48 4.79 -0.32
N GLN A 164 -8.28 5.30 -0.08
CA GLN A 164 -7.79 5.54 1.26
C GLN A 164 -7.11 6.89 1.37
N ARG A 165 -7.27 7.52 2.54
CA ARG A 165 -6.67 8.81 2.85
C ARG A 165 -6.19 8.87 4.29
N LEU A 166 -5.29 9.80 4.57
CA LEU A 166 -4.86 10.11 5.93
C LEU A 166 -5.80 11.14 6.55
N HIS A 167 -6.08 10.99 7.84
CA HIS A 167 -6.82 11.99 8.59
C HIS A 167 -6.08 13.34 8.56
N GLY A 168 -6.81 14.43 8.30
CA GLY A 168 -6.26 15.78 8.13
C GLY A 168 -5.68 16.08 6.74
N MET A 169 -5.80 15.16 5.78
CA MET A 169 -5.40 15.37 4.39
C MET A 169 -6.54 14.98 3.43
N GLY A 170 -6.80 15.86 2.45
CA GLY A 170 -7.71 15.57 1.34
C GLY A 170 -9.20 15.54 1.68
N ASP A 171 -9.64 16.13 2.79
CA ASP A 171 -11.06 16.15 3.22
C ASP A 171 -12.00 16.64 2.09
N ALA A 172 -11.74 17.84 1.56
CA ALA A 172 -12.60 18.44 0.52
C ALA A 172 -12.64 17.63 -0.80
N LEU A 173 -11.55 16.94 -1.16
CA LEU A 173 -11.51 16.13 -2.37
C LEU A 173 -12.41 14.89 -2.22
N TYR A 174 -12.27 14.19 -1.10
CA TYR A 174 -12.96 12.95 -0.85
C TYR A 174 -14.45 13.11 -0.52
N ASP A 175 -14.84 14.23 0.10
CA ASP A 175 -16.26 14.52 0.34
C ASP A 175 -17.05 14.62 -0.98
N HIS A 176 -16.46 15.24 -2.02
CA HIS A 176 -17.07 15.30 -3.34
C HIS A 176 -17.17 13.92 -4.01
N ILE A 177 -16.14 13.09 -3.86
CA ILE A 177 -16.09 11.75 -4.47
C ILE A 177 -17.09 10.81 -3.79
N LEU A 178 -17.17 10.84 -2.46
CA LEU A 178 -18.13 10.07 -1.67
C LEU A 178 -19.57 10.38 -2.08
N GLN A 179 -19.87 11.66 -2.32
CA GLN A 179 -21.20 12.09 -2.75
C GLN A 179 -21.54 11.70 -4.19
N ALA A 180 -20.55 11.69 -5.09
CA ALA A 180 -20.80 11.53 -6.52
C ALA A 180 -20.67 10.09 -7.05
N TYR A 181 -19.84 9.23 -6.42
CA TYR A 181 -19.44 7.95 -7.03
C TYR A 181 -19.78 6.70 -6.20
N GLU A 182 -20.24 6.85 -4.95
CA GLU A 182 -20.58 5.74 -4.04
C GLU A 182 -19.45 4.70 -3.91
N ILE A 183 -18.19 5.17 -3.84
CA ILE A 183 -17.00 4.32 -3.65
C ILE A 183 -16.57 4.44 -2.18
N PRO A 184 -16.31 3.32 -1.47
CA PRO A 184 -15.84 3.37 -0.08
C PRO A 184 -14.52 4.13 0.06
N VAL A 185 -14.40 4.93 1.13
CA VAL A 185 -13.17 5.64 1.48
C VAL A 185 -12.78 5.30 2.91
N ARG A 186 -11.61 4.69 3.11
CA ARG A 186 -11.05 4.42 4.43
C ARG A 186 -10.14 5.57 4.88
N ILE A 187 -10.38 6.07 6.08
CA ILE A 187 -9.56 7.14 6.67
C ILE A 187 -8.58 6.50 7.67
N TYR A 188 -7.29 6.71 7.45
CA TYR A 188 -6.23 6.25 8.34
C TYR A 188 -5.89 7.36 9.34
N ALA A 189 -6.24 7.14 10.60
CA ALA A 189 -5.94 8.05 11.70
C ALA A 189 -4.66 7.60 12.42
N PRO A 190 -3.60 8.42 12.48
CA PRO A 190 -2.42 8.08 13.25
C PRO A 190 -2.74 8.07 14.74
N VAL A 191 -2.53 6.93 15.40
CA VAL A 191 -2.72 6.77 16.85
C VAL A 191 -1.38 6.35 17.46
N GLY A 192 -0.89 7.11 18.44
CA GLY A 192 0.39 6.80 19.09
C GLY A 192 0.74 7.78 20.21
N ALA A 193 1.68 7.38 21.06
CA ALA A 193 2.21 8.24 22.10
C ALA A 193 3.13 9.32 21.50
N HIS A 194 3.24 10.49 22.13
CA HIS A 194 4.01 11.65 21.65
C HIS A 194 5.48 11.30 21.27
N LYS A 195 6.10 10.33 21.95
CA LYS A 195 7.47 9.88 21.70
C LYS A 195 7.65 9.14 20.35
N ASP A 196 6.60 8.46 19.87
CA ASP A 196 6.62 7.68 18.64
C ASP A 196 6.17 8.53 17.42
N LEU A 197 5.73 9.76 17.67
CA LEU A 197 5.25 10.70 16.66
C LEU A 197 6.39 11.32 15.84
N LEU A 198 7.61 11.43 16.38
CA LEU A 198 8.72 12.14 15.75
C LEU A 198 9.12 11.57 14.38
N PRO A 199 9.38 10.26 14.22
CA PRO A 199 9.69 9.68 12.91
C PRO A 199 8.52 9.80 11.92
N TYR A 200 7.28 9.68 12.41
CA TYR A 200 6.07 9.91 11.60
C TYR A 200 5.98 11.36 11.13
N LEU A 201 6.21 12.32 12.02
CA LEU A 201 6.11 13.75 11.76
C LEU A 201 7.22 14.24 10.82
N VAL A 202 8.45 13.73 10.96
CA VAL A 202 9.54 14.02 10.01
C VAL A 202 9.18 13.57 8.60
N ARG A 203 8.63 12.36 8.44
CA ARG A 203 8.14 11.89 7.13
C ARG A 203 7.03 12.81 6.59
N ARG A 204 6.06 13.17 7.43
CA ARG A 204 4.99 14.12 7.05
C ARG A 204 5.54 15.50 6.65
N LEU A 205 6.58 16.01 7.31
CA LEU A 205 7.19 17.30 6.98
C LEU A 205 7.90 17.26 5.64
N LEU A 206 8.65 16.19 5.34
CA LEU A 206 9.31 16.02 4.04
C LEU A 206 8.31 15.92 2.90
N GLU A 207 7.22 15.19 3.12
CA GLU A 207 6.13 15.05 2.13
C GLU A 207 5.43 16.38 1.84
N ASN A 208 5.06 17.13 2.89
CA ASN A 208 4.40 18.43 2.72
C ASN A 208 5.36 19.54 2.25
N GLY A 209 6.65 19.43 2.57
CA GLY A 209 7.67 20.46 2.32
C GLY A 209 8.41 20.32 0.98
N ALA A 210 8.27 19.21 0.26
CA ALA A 210 8.86 19.09 -1.08
C ALA A 210 8.19 20.10 -2.04
N ASN A 211 8.95 20.79 -2.92
CA ASN A 211 8.33 21.66 -3.96
C ASN A 211 7.49 20.86 -4.97
N SER A 212 7.61 19.53 -4.94
CA SER A 212 6.78 18.54 -5.61
C SER A 212 5.75 17.90 -4.64
N SER A 213 5.36 18.58 -3.55
CA SER A 213 4.59 18.01 -2.41
C SER A 213 3.21 17.47 -2.74
N LEU A 214 2.64 17.79 -3.92
CA LEU A 214 1.48 17.07 -4.47
C LEU A 214 1.76 15.58 -4.78
N PHE A 215 3.00 15.11 -4.57
CA PHE A 215 3.55 13.90 -5.18
C PHE A 215 4.27 12.90 -4.26
N ILE A 216 4.30 13.08 -2.94
CA ILE A 216 4.79 12.04 -2.02
C ILE A 216 3.75 11.87 -0.93
N SER A 217 2.64 11.19 -1.19
CA SER A 217 1.87 10.65 -0.08
C SER A 217 1.09 9.43 -0.51
N TYR A 218 1.00 8.55 0.48
CA TYR A 218 0.27 7.30 0.59
C TYR A 218 -0.90 7.25 -0.35
#